data_AF-A0A392QKD3-F1
#
_entry.id   AF-A0A392QKD3-F1
#
_cell.length_a   1.000
_cell.length_b   1.000
_cell.length_c   1.000
_cell.angle_alpha   90.00
_cell.angle_beta   90.00
_cell.angle_gamma   90.00
#
_symmetry.space_group_name_H-M   'P 1'
#
loop_
_entity.id
_entity.type
_entity.pdbx_description
1 polymer ?
#
loop_
_entity_poly.entity_id
_entity_poly.type
_entity_poly.pdbx_seq_one_letter_code
_entity_poly.pdbx_strand_id
1 'polypeptide(L)' 'MSIFTLPTSLCDEIEKMMNAFWWGHSGTQNKGIHWLSWDKLSVHKSDGGMGFKNLFAFNLAML' A
#
# COMPACT_ATOMS: atom_id res chain seq x y z
N MET A 1 -22.91 13.78 7.48
CA MET A 1 -21.75 12.91 7.22
C MET A 1 -20.52 13.78 7.26
N SER A 2 -19.63 13.57 8.22
CA SER A 2 -18.38 14.32 8.26
C SER A 2 -17.35 13.53 7.49
N ILE A 3 -16.85 14.09 6.38
CA ILE A 3 -15.81 13.47 5.56
C ILE A 3 -14.50 14.14 5.95
N PHE A 4 -13.57 13.35 6.49
CA PHE A 4 -12.27 13.83 6.96
C PHE A 4 -11.16 13.16 6.16
N THR A 5 -10.15 13.94 5.80
CA THR A 5 -8.89 13.42 5.27
C THR A 5 -8.23 12.54 6.32
N LEU A 6 -7.96 11.27 6.00
CA LEU A 6 -7.06 10.45 6.81
C LEU A 6 -5.66 11.10 6.87
N PRO A 7 -5.01 11.11 8.05
CA PRO A 7 -3.62 11.53 8.17
C PRO A 7 -2.70 10.66 7.29
N THR A 8 -1.74 11.26 6.60
CA THR A 8 -0.79 10.53 5.74
C THR A 8 -0.05 9.44 6.50
N SER A 9 0.31 9.68 7.77
CA SER A 9 0.97 8.67 8.61
C SER A 9 0.15 7.40 8.81
N LEU A 10 -1.17 7.53 8.94
CA LEU A 10 -2.07 6.38 9.07
C LEU A 10 -2.16 5.62 7.75
N CYS A 11 -2.22 6.32 6.62
CA CYS A 11 -2.16 5.69 5.31
C CYS A 11 -0.86 4.90 5.15
N ASP A 12 0.29 5.49 5.49
CA ASP A 12 1.60 4.85 5.39
C ASP A 12 1.73 3.60 6.28
N GLU A 13 1.15 3.63 7.50
CA GLU A 13 1.11 2.48 8.40
C GLU A 13 0.29 1.33 7.79
N ILE A 14 -0.87 1.62 7.23
CA ILE A 14 -1.71 0.61 6.58
C ILE A 14 -1.00 0.04 5.34
N GLU A 15 -0.41 0.89 4.50
CA GLU A 15 0.36 0.44 3.33
C GLU A 15 1.53 -0.45 3.73
N LYS A 16 2.25 -0.13 4.81
CA LYS A 16 3.31 -1.00 5.36
C LYS A 16 2.75 -2.36 5.80
N MET A 17 1.58 -2.39 6.45
CA MET A 17 0.93 -3.65 6.83
C MET A 17 0.53 -4.48 5.61
N MET A 18 -0.02 -3.84 4.58
CA MET A 18 -0.37 -4.53 3.32
C MET A 18 0.88 -5.05 2.59
N ASN A 19 1.95 -4.26 2.56
CA ASN A 19 3.24 -4.64 1.98
C ASN A 19 3.87 -5.82 2.74
N ALA A 20 3.78 -5.80 4.08
CA ALA A 20 4.23 -6.89 4.93
C ALA A 20 3.36 -8.14 4.79
N PHE A 21 2.05 -7.99 4.57
CA PHE A 21 1.18 -9.13 4.27
C PHE A 21 1.53 -9.78 2.92
N TRP A 22 1.82 -8.95 1.91
CA TRP A 22 2.07 -9.43 0.56
C TRP A 22 3.46 -10.08 0.40
N TRP A 23 4.50 -9.49 1.00
CA TRP A 23 5.88 -9.97 0.90
C TRP A 23 6.37 -10.69 2.15
N GLY A 24 5.64 -10.62 3.28
CA GLY A 24 6.03 -11.29 4.51
C GLY A 24 5.78 -12.79 4.41
N HIS A 25 6.72 -13.57 4.94
CA HIS A 25 6.59 -15.01 5.05
C HIS A 25 6.21 -15.39 6.48
N SER A 26 5.39 -16.42 6.66
CA SER A 26 4.92 -16.89 7.97
C SER A 26 6.00 -17.58 8.84
N GLY A 27 7.28 -17.43 8.49
CA GLY A 27 8.40 -18.13 9.14
C GLY A 27 9.31 -17.17 9.88
N THR A 28 9.62 -17.50 11.14
CA THR A 28 10.38 -16.74 12.15
C THR A 28 11.78 -16.24 11.71
N GLN A 29 12.27 -16.63 10.53
CA GLN A 29 13.66 -16.41 10.11
C GLN A 29 13.79 -15.80 8.70
N ASN A 30 12.72 -15.67 7.91
CA ASN A 30 12.81 -15.15 6.55
C ASN A 30 11.90 -13.93 6.37
N LYS A 31 12.50 -12.73 6.41
CA LYS A 31 11.89 -11.54 5.81
C LYS A 31 11.71 -11.86 4.33
N GLY A 32 10.48 -12.09 3.88
CA GLY A 32 10.26 -12.49 2.49
C GLY A 32 10.78 -11.43 1.52
N ILE A 33 10.97 -11.83 0.27
CA ILE A 33 11.65 -10.99 -0.73
C ILE A 33 10.70 -9.89 -1.20
N HIS A 34 11.08 -8.64 -0.98
CA HIS A 34 10.39 -7.48 -1.54
C HIS A 34 10.85 -7.26 -2.99
N TRP A 35 10.12 -7.80 -3.95
CA TRP A 35 10.46 -7.70 -5.37
C TRP A 35 10.23 -6.31 -5.97
N LEU A 36 9.31 -5.55 -5.39
CA LEU A 36 8.91 -4.23 -5.89
C LEU A 36 8.52 -3.31 -4.72
N SER A 37 8.81 -2.01 -4.85
CA SER A 37 8.33 -1.02 -3.88
C SER A 37 6.83 -0.86 -3.96
N TRP A 38 6.21 -0.45 -2.84
CA TRP A 38 4.76 -0.21 -2.77
C TRP A 38 4.30 0.82 -3.81
N ASP A 39 5.07 1.89 -4.01
CA ASP A 39 4.80 2.91 -5.02
C ASP A 39 4.67 2.31 -6.42
N LYS A 40 5.57 1.39 -6.80
CA LYS A 40 5.52 0.73 -8.11
C LYS A 40 4.39 -0.29 -8.20
N LEU A 41 4.02 -0.94 -7.09
CA LEU A 41 2.85 -1.81 -7.05
C LEU A 41 1.55 -1.01 -7.24
N SER A 42 1.54 0.24 -6.77
CA SER A 42 0.37 1.11 -6.86
C SER A 42 0.11 1.67 -8.25
N VAL A 43 1.11 1.63 -9.14
CA VAL A 43 0.95 2.00 -10.55
C VAL A 43 -0.10 1.12 -11.22
N HIS A 44 -0.88 1.68 -12.14
CA HIS A 44 -1.93 0.95 -12.84
C HIS A 44 -1.34 -0.23 -13.64
N LYS A 45 -2.14 -1.29 -13.79
CA LYS A 45 -1.68 -2.53 -14.43
C LYS A 45 -1.33 -2.34 -15.91
N SER A 46 -1.98 -1.40 -16.61
CA SER A 46 -1.63 -1.03 -17.98
C SER A 46 -0.24 -0.42 -18.10
N ASP A 47 0.25 0.19 -17.02
CA ASP A 47 1.47 1.00 -17.01
C ASP A 47 2.64 0.26 -16.35
N GLY A 48 2.49 -1.06 -16.16
CA GLY A 48 3.54 -1.94 -15.63
C GLY A 48 3.55 -2.12 -14.10
N GLY A 49 2.54 -1.63 -13.40
CA GLY A 49 2.33 -1.90 -11.97
C GLY A 49 1.39 -3.07 -11.69
N MET A 50 0.92 -3.19 -10.44
CA MET A 50 -0.09 -4.18 -10.04
C MET A 50 -1.48 -3.59 -9.79
N GLY A 51 -1.63 -2.27 -9.87
CA GLY A 51 -2.89 -1.57 -9.61
C GLY A 51 -3.28 -1.55 -8.13
N PHE A 52 -2.30 -1.66 -7.22
CA PHE A 52 -2.59 -1.48 -5.80
C PHE A 52 -3.01 -0.03 -5.55
N LYS A 53 -3.79 0.21 -4.49
CA LYS A 53 -4.24 1.57 -4.18
C LYS A 53 -3.17 2.28 -3.36
N ASN A 54 -2.77 3.47 -3.81
CA ASN A 54 -2.19 4.46 -2.90
C ASN A 54 -3.33 4.99 -2.02
N LEU A 55 -3.28 4.68 -0.72
CA LEU A 55 -4.37 4.93 0.20
C LEU A 55 -4.59 6.42 0.45
N PHE A 56 -3.51 7.20 0.45
CA PHE A 56 -3.61 8.64 0.61
C PHE A 56 -4.30 9.30 -0.59
N ALA A 57 -3.87 8.98 -1.81
CA ALA A 57 -4.49 9.46 -3.04
C ALA A 57 -5.94 8.98 -3.19
N PHE A 58 -6.22 7.74 -2.81
CA PHE A 58 -7.58 7.20 -2.81
C PHE A 58 -8.48 7.91 -1.79
N ASN A 59 -7.99 8.16 -0.59
CA ASN A 59 -8.69 8.93 0.43
C ASN A 59 -8.96 10.37 -0.04
N LEU A 60 -7.98 11.02 -0.69
CA LEU A 60 -8.17 12.35 -1.28
C LEU A 60 -9.26 12.37 -2.37
N ALA A 61 -9.34 11.32 -3.19
CA ALA A 61 -10.34 11.21 -4.25
C ALA A 61 -11.76 10.90 -3.75
N MET A 62 -11.92 10.47 -2.50
CA MET A 62 -13.21 10.18 -1.87
C MET A 62 -13.79 11.35 -1.05
N LEU A 63 -13.08 12.47 -0.99
CA LEU A 63 -13.56 13.73 -0.43
C LEU A 63 -14.44 14.46 -1.43
#